data_AF-A0A7D8YV04-F1
#
_entry.id   AF-A0A7D8YV04-F1
#
_cell.length_a   1.000
_cell.length_b   1.000
_cell.length_c   1.000
_cell.angle_alpha   90.00
_cell.angle_beta   90.00
_cell.angle_gamma   90.00
#
_symmetry.space_group_name_H-M   'P 1'
#
loop_
_entity.id
_entity.type
_entity.pdbx_description
1 polymer ?
#
loop_
_entity_poly.entity_id
_entity_poly.type
_entity_poly.pdbx_seq_one_letter_code
_entity_poly.pdbx_strand_id
1 'polypeptide(L)'
;MRRTPATAAALVLAAFAAPALAADAAGPIPTLFQGLVPALTAIIVFSVVLVMLGTLVWPKIMKGLNDRADKIEQEIKAAEDARRQAKDALAQYEQSLAEARAEAKGMLEQARTEQTKFAAELKAKNEAELSAMRERALHEISQARKAAVAEIYNEAAQLATAMAGKILGRELNASDQQQLVEESLRELSARNN
;
A
#
# COMPACT_ATOMS: atom_id res chain seq x y z
N MET A 1 -53.62 29.44 21.56
CA MET A 1 -52.65 29.86 22.62
C MET A 1 -51.53 30.64 21.94
N ARG A 2 -51.03 31.79 22.37
CA ARG A 2 -51.43 32.83 23.33
C ARG A 2 -50.34 33.90 23.13
N ARG A 3 -50.74 35.15 22.81
CA ARG A 3 -50.10 36.43 23.21
C ARG A 3 -48.67 36.68 22.66
N THR A 4 -48.36 37.73 21.90
CA THR A 4 -48.86 39.12 21.92
C THR A 4 -48.55 39.88 20.62
N PRO A 5 -49.25 41.01 20.41
CA PRO A 5 -49.37 41.74 19.15
C PRO A 5 -48.77 43.17 19.20
N ALA A 6 -48.75 43.84 18.05
CA ALA A 6 -48.96 45.29 17.89
C ALA A 6 -48.05 46.28 18.63
N THR A 7 -47.08 46.88 17.91
CA THR A 7 -46.54 48.26 18.05
C THR A 7 -45.45 48.44 16.97
N ALA A 8 -45.38 49.43 16.07
CA ALA A 8 -46.20 50.59 15.78
C ALA A 8 -46.00 50.90 14.28
N ALA A 9 -46.63 50.09 13.42
CA ALA A 9 -46.99 50.51 12.08
C ALA A 9 -48.19 51.45 12.21
N ALA A 10 -47.94 52.67 12.64
CA ALA A 10 -48.98 53.67 12.86
C ALA A 10 -48.80 54.83 11.88
N LEU A 11 -49.66 54.79 10.85
CA LEU A 11 -50.46 55.94 10.44
C LEU A 11 -49.73 57.07 9.67
N VAL A 12 -49.53 56.85 8.37
CA VAL A 12 -49.36 57.94 7.38
C VAL A 12 -50.60 58.06 6.45
N LEU A 13 -51.71 57.37 6.77
CA LEU A 13 -52.97 57.47 6.00
C LEU A 13 -53.99 58.45 6.62
N ALA A 14 -53.59 59.66 6.99
CA ALA A 14 -54.54 60.71 7.34
C ALA A 14 -54.18 62.04 6.67
N ALA A 15 -55.13 62.53 5.88
CA ALA A 15 -55.23 63.88 5.32
C ALA A 15 -54.34 64.22 4.11
N PHE A 16 -54.64 63.60 2.96
CA PHE A 16 -54.71 64.39 1.72
C PHE A 16 -56.02 65.21 1.75
N ALA A 17 -56.10 66.14 2.71
CA ALA A 17 -57.15 67.14 2.72
C ALA A 17 -56.71 68.26 1.77
N ALA A 18 -57.44 68.41 0.67
CA ALA A 18 -57.31 69.54 -0.23
C ALA A 18 -57.31 70.86 0.59
N PRO A 19 -56.33 71.76 0.39
CA PRO A 19 -56.58 73.17 0.59
C PRO A 19 -57.25 73.65 -0.70
N ALA A 20 -58.58 73.56 -0.75
CA ALA A 20 -59.32 74.45 -1.61
C ALA A 20 -59.02 75.89 -1.12
N LEU A 21 -58.44 76.67 -2.03
CA LEU A 21 -58.22 78.12 -2.02
C LEU A 21 -58.71 78.88 -0.77
N ALA A 22 -57.76 79.38 0.01
CA ALA A 22 -57.87 80.74 0.53
C ALA A 22 -56.89 81.60 -0.28
N ALA A 23 -57.36 82.07 -1.43
CA ALA A 23 -56.84 83.30 -1.99
C ALA A 23 -57.38 84.43 -1.11
N ASP A 24 -56.57 84.90 -0.16
CA ASP A 24 -56.75 86.23 0.43
C ASP A 24 -55.67 87.14 -0.18
N ALA A 25 -56.14 88.20 -0.81
CA ALA A 25 -55.31 89.19 -1.48
C ALA A 25 -55.02 90.33 -0.50
N ALA A 26 -53.74 90.64 -0.26
CA ALA A 26 -53.20 92.00 -0.12
C ALA A 26 -51.69 91.95 0.23
N GLY A 27 -50.86 92.74 -0.46
CA GLY A 27 -49.47 93.00 -0.05
C GLY A 27 -49.38 93.78 1.28
N PRO A 28 -48.19 94.02 1.87
CA PRO A 28 -46.91 94.32 1.22
C PRO A 28 -45.74 93.43 1.70
N ILE A 29 -44.55 93.64 1.14
CA ILE A 29 -43.25 92.99 1.39
C ILE A 29 -43.17 92.29 2.76
N PRO A 30 -42.82 90.99 2.81
CA PRO A 30 -42.76 90.26 4.07
C PRO A 30 -41.85 90.98 5.06
N THR A 31 -42.40 91.35 6.21
CA THR A 31 -41.60 91.87 7.32
C THR A 31 -40.72 90.74 7.84
N LEU A 32 -39.46 91.06 8.18
CA LEU A 32 -38.44 90.11 8.65
C LEU A 32 -38.95 89.19 9.78
N PHE A 33 -39.92 89.64 10.57
CA PHE A 33 -40.45 88.90 11.71
C PHE A 33 -41.49 87.81 11.35
N GLN A 34 -42.14 87.86 10.19
CA GLN A 34 -43.15 86.87 9.78
C GLN A 34 -42.55 85.69 9.00
N GLY A 35 -41.37 85.85 8.40
CA GLY A 35 -40.59 84.78 7.76
C GLY A 35 -39.70 83.97 8.70
N LEU A 36 -39.48 84.44 9.94
CA LEU A 36 -38.59 83.76 10.90
C LEU A 36 -39.17 82.45 11.44
N VAL A 37 -40.49 82.37 11.65
CA VAL A 37 -41.16 81.15 12.14
C VAL A 37 -41.02 79.99 11.14
N PRO A 38 -41.38 80.14 9.84
CA PRO A 38 -41.18 79.08 8.86
C PRO A 38 -39.70 78.74 8.64
N ALA A 39 -38.80 79.73 8.68
CA ALA A 39 -37.36 79.50 8.57
C ALA A 39 -36.79 78.68 9.74
N LEU A 40 -37.18 78.99 10.98
CA LEU A 40 -36.78 78.22 12.17
C LEU A 40 -37.35 76.80 12.13
N THR A 41 -38.61 76.62 11.75
CA THR A 41 -39.18 75.27 11.58
C THR A 41 -38.50 74.48 10.47
N ALA A 42 -38.13 75.13 9.36
CA ALA A 42 -37.38 74.49 8.28
C ALA A 42 -35.97 74.07 8.74
N ILE A 43 -35.28 74.91 9.52
CA ILE A 43 -33.97 74.57 10.11
C ILE A 43 -34.11 73.41 11.10
N ILE A 44 -35.14 73.38 11.94
CA ILE A 44 -35.37 72.28 12.89
C ILE A 44 -35.64 70.97 12.14
N VAL A 45 -36.55 70.97 11.16
CA VAL A 45 -36.84 69.77 10.36
C VAL A 45 -35.61 69.32 9.58
N PHE A 46 -34.88 70.24 8.95
CA PHE A 46 -33.63 69.94 8.25
C PHE A 46 -32.58 69.36 9.19
N SER A 47 -32.43 69.91 10.40
CA SER A 47 -31.49 69.42 11.41
C SER A 47 -31.88 68.02 11.91
N VAL A 48 -33.16 67.76 12.15
CA VAL A 48 -33.66 66.43 12.53
C VAL A 48 -33.40 65.40 11.42
N VAL A 49 -33.67 65.73 10.16
CA VAL A 49 -33.38 64.85 9.02
C VAL A 49 -31.88 64.62 8.84
N LEU A 50 -31.06 65.66 9.00
CA LEU A 50 -29.60 65.56 8.90
C LEU A 50 -29.03 64.67 10.00
N VAL A 51 -29.50 64.82 11.25
CA VAL A 51 -29.12 63.94 12.36
C VAL A 51 -29.57 62.51 12.08
N MET A 52 -30.79 62.29 11.58
CA MET A 52 -31.31 60.96 11.22
C MET A 52 -30.44 60.31 10.12
N LEU A 53 -30.08 61.05 9.07
CA LEU A 53 -29.21 60.56 7.99
C LEU A 53 -27.79 60.26 8.48
N GLY A 54 -27.20 61.17 9.26
CA GLY A 54 -25.86 61.01 9.79
C GLY A 54 -25.74 59.83 10.77
N THR A 55 -26.75 59.62 11.61
CA THR A 55 -26.72 58.58 12.65
C THR A 55 -27.19 57.21 12.16
N LEU A 56 -28.13 57.11 11.20
CA LEU A 56 -28.62 55.81 10.72
C LEU A 56 -28.02 55.37 9.38
N VAL A 57 -27.87 56.28 8.41
CA VAL A 57 -27.49 55.91 7.04
C VAL A 57 -25.98 55.74 6.90
N TRP A 58 -25.20 56.66 7.48
CA TRP A 58 -23.74 56.60 7.44
C TRP A 58 -23.15 55.30 7.99
N PRO A 59 -23.55 54.80 9.19
CA PRO A 59 -22.99 53.55 9.69
C PRO A 59 -23.39 52.34 8.85
N LYS A 60 -24.56 52.35 8.19
CA LYS A 60 -24.99 51.25 7.31
C LYS A 60 -24.14 51.16 6.05
N ILE A 61 -23.78 52.29 5.45
CA ILE A 61 -22.90 52.34 4.27
C ILE A 61 -21.48 51.90 4.65
N MET A 62 -20.93 52.44 5.75
CA MET A 62 -19.59 52.04 6.19
C MET A 62 -19.53 50.56 6.59
N LYS A 63 -20.58 50.02 7.21
CA LYS A 63 -20.65 48.58 7.50
C LYS A 63 -20.62 47.74 6.23
N GLY A 64 -21.33 48.14 5.16
CA GLY A 64 -21.31 47.42 3.89
C GLY A 64 -19.96 47.50 3.16
N LEU A 65 -19.23 48.62 3.31
CA LEU A 65 -17.90 48.78 2.71
C LEU A 65 -16.85 47.98 3.49
N ASN A 66 -16.90 48.01 4.82
CA ASN A 66 -16.02 47.21 5.68
C ASN A 66 -16.25 45.71 5.47
N ASP A 67 -17.50 45.24 5.41
CA ASP A 67 -17.81 43.83 5.14
C ASP A 67 -17.24 43.33 3.80
N ARG A 68 -17.24 44.21 2.78
CA ARG A 68 -16.59 43.90 1.50
C ARG A 68 -15.08 43.87 1.60
N ALA A 69 -14.48 44.85 2.30
CA ALA A 69 -13.04 44.89 2.50
C ALA A 69 -12.55 43.65 3.27
N ASP A 70 -13.25 43.31 4.36
CA ASP A 70 -12.96 42.14 5.20
C ASP A 70 -13.11 40.84 4.41
N LYS A 71 -14.16 40.71 3.57
CA LYS A 71 -14.31 39.55 2.68
C LYS A 71 -13.17 39.41 1.69
N ILE A 72 -12.77 40.50 1.02
CA ILE A 72 -11.67 40.47 0.05
C ILE A 72 -10.37 40.08 0.75
N GLU A 73 -10.10 40.63 1.94
CA GLU A 73 -8.91 40.28 2.71
C GLU A 73 -8.93 38.80 3.13
N GLN A 74 -10.09 38.28 3.57
CA GLN A 74 -10.25 36.87 3.92
C GLN A 74 -10.09 35.95 2.70
N GLU A 75 -10.66 36.30 1.56
CA GLU A 75 -10.54 35.53 0.32
C GLU A 75 -9.09 35.50 -0.19
N ILE A 76 -8.36 36.63 -0.12
CA ILE A 76 -6.93 36.69 -0.47
C ILE A 76 -6.12 35.82 0.48
N LYS A 77 -6.32 35.93 1.80
CA LYS A 77 -5.62 35.09 2.78
C LYS A 77 -5.91 33.60 2.55
N ALA A 78 -7.17 33.24 2.34
CA ALA A 78 -7.57 31.87 2.03
C ALA A 78 -6.92 31.35 0.74
N ALA A 79 -6.82 32.18 -0.30
CA ALA A 79 -6.16 31.83 -1.55
C ALA A 79 -4.64 31.65 -1.38
N GLU A 80 -3.99 32.52 -0.58
CA GLU A 80 -2.57 32.39 -0.25
C GLU A 80 -2.28 31.13 0.57
N ASP A 81 -3.10 30.85 1.59
CA ASP A 81 -3.01 29.65 2.42
C ASP A 81 -3.25 28.39 1.58
N ALA A 82 -4.27 28.38 0.72
CA ALA A 82 -4.52 27.27 -0.20
C ALA A 82 -3.34 27.06 -1.16
N ARG A 83 -2.73 28.14 -1.67
CA ARG A 83 -1.55 28.05 -2.53
C ARG A 83 -0.33 27.53 -1.78
N ARG A 84 -0.16 27.90 -0.51
CA ARG A 84 0.91 27.40 0.35
C ARG A 84 0.73 25.92 0.64
N GLN A 85 -0.46 25.50 1.06
CA GLN A 85 -0.80 24.10 1.31
C GLN A 85 -0.61 23.24 0.05
N ALA A 86 -1.01 23.73 -1.12
CA ALA A 86 -0.80 23.03 -2.39
C ALA A 86 0.69 22.84 -2.71
N LYS A 87 1.52 23.86 -2.46
CA LYS A 87 2.98 23.76 -2.64
C LYS A 87 3.60 22.79 -1.64
N ASP A 88 3.21 22.85 -0.38
CA ASP A 88 3.72 21.96 0.67
C ASP A 88 3.31 20.49 0.37
N ALA A 89 2.06 20.26 -0.05
CA ALA A 89 1.59 18.95 -0.47
C ALA A 89 2.32 18.42 -1.71
N LEU A 90 2.61 19.29 -2.69
CA LEU A 90 3.40 18.92 -3.87
C LEU A 90 4.83 18.54 -3.47
N ALA A 91 5.48 19.31 -2.59
CA ALA A 91 6.81 19.00 -2.10
C ALA A 91 6.85 17.66 -1.34
N GLN A 92 5.86 17.41 -0.47
CA GLN A 92 5.72 16.12 0.22
C GLN A 92 5.49 14.97 -0.76
N TYR A 93 4.67 15.18 -1.78
CA TYR A 93 4.42 14.18 -2.81
C TYR A 93 5.70 13.87 -3.60
N GLU A 94 6.44 14.88 -4.06
CA GLU A 94 7.72 14.70 -4.75
C GLU A 94 8.76 14.00 -3.88
N GLN A 95 8.84 14.35 -2.59
CA GLN A 95 9.70 13.66 -1.63
C GLN A 95 9.30 12.19 -1.48
N SER A 96 8.02 11.89 -1.27
CA SER A 96 7.54 10.52 -1.14
C SER A 96 7.80 9.68 -2.39
N LEU A 97 7.68 10.30 -3.57
CA LEU A 97 7.97 9.67 -4.86
C LEU A 97 9.48 9.38 -5.02
N ALA A 98 10.33 10.30 -4.56
CA ALA A 98 11.78 10.12 -4.56
C ALA A 98 12.20 9.00 -3.59
N GLU A 99 11.64 8.98 -2.39
CA GLU A 99 11.87 7.93 -1.38
C GLU A 99 11.40 6.57 -1.89
N ALA A 100 10.19 6.46 -2.43
CA ALA A 100 9.68 5.21 -3.01
C ALA A 100 10.55 4.70 -4.17
N ARG A 101 11.07 5.60 -5.01
CA ARG A 101 12.02 5.23 -6.08
C ARG A 101 13.37 4.76 -5.53
N ALA A 102 13.87 5.38 -4.46
CA ALA A 102 15.11 4.97 -3.81
C ALA A 102 14.95 3.59 -3.15
N GLU A 103 13.84 3.37 -2.45
CA GLU A 103 13.50 2.09 -1.83
C GLU A 103 13.35 0.99 -2.88
N ALA A 104 12.62 1.25 -3.98
CA ALA A 104 12.48 0.29 -5.07
C ALA A 104 13.82 -0.09 -5.71
N LYS A 105 14.73 0.88 -5.87
CA LYS A 105 16.10 0.60 -6.35
C LYS A 105 16.88 -0.24 -5.34
N GLY A 106 16.81 0.10 -4.05
CA GLY A 106 17.45 -0.68 -2.98
C GLY A 106 16.93 -2.12 -2.92
N MET A 107 15.62 -2.32 -3.04
CA MET A 107 15.00 -3.64 -3.10
C MET A 107 15.47 -4.44 -4.32
N LEU A 108 15.60 -3.81 -5.49
CA LEU A 108 16.09 -4.47 -6.69
C LEU A 108 17.57 -4.88 -6.58
N GLU A 109 18.40 -4.05 -5.96
CA GLU A 109 19.82 -4.35 -5.70
C GLU A 109 19.98 -5.47 -4.68
N GLN A 110 19.18 -5.46 -3.61
CA GLN A 110 19.12 -6.55 -2.63
C GLN A 110 18.69 -7.86 -3.30
N ALA A 111 17.60 -7.84 -4.07
CA ALA A 111 17.11 -9.02 -4.78
C ALA A 111 18.15 -9.59 -5.76
N ARG A 112 18.89 -8.74 -6.47
CA ARG A 112 20.00 -9.20 -7.34
C ARG A 112 21.14 -9.82 -6.54
N THR A 113 21.49 -9.23 -5.40
CA THR A 113 22.54 -9.75 -4.53
C THR A 113 22.13 -11.10 -3.91
N GLU A 114 20.89 -11.22 -3.48
CA GLU A 114 20.33 -12.48 -2.99
C GLU A 114 20.23 -13.54 -4.08
N GLN A 115 19.79 -13.17 -5.29
CA GLN A 115 19.71 -14.08 -6.42
C GLN A 115 21.08 -14.65 -6.78
N THR A 116 22.12 -13.81 -6.83
CA THR A 116 23.49 -14.26 -7.13
C THR A 116 24.04 -15.17 -6.04
N LYS A 117 23.82 -14.85 -4.77
CA LYS A 117 24.18 -15.72 -3.64
C LYS A 117 23.44 -17.07 -3.69
N PHE A 118 22.14 -17.03 -3.90
CA PHE A 118 21.30 -18.23 -3.98
C PHE A 118 21.69 -19.11 -5.17
N ALA A 119 21.99 -18.51 -6.33
CA ALA A 119 22.47 -19.24 -7.50
C ALA A 119 23.84 -19.91 -7.23
N ALA A 120 24.74 -19.22 -6.55
CA ALA A 120 26.04 -19.77 -6.16
C ALA A 120 25.90 -20.92 -5.15
N GLU A 121 25.05 -20.75 -4.14
CA GLU A 121 24.76 -21.78 -3.14
C GLU A 121 24.10 -23.01 -3.77
N LEU A 122 23.10 -22.82 -4.63
CA LEU A 122 22.43 -23.91 -5.33
C LEU A 122 23.40 -24.68 -6.23
N LYS A 123 24.29 -23.97 -6.93
CA LYS A 123 25.33 -24.60 -7.75
C LYS A 123 26.30 -25.42 -6.89
N ALA A 124 26.80 -24.86 -5.79
CA ALA A 124 27.69 -25.57 -4.87
C ALA A 124 27.02 -26.81 -4.26
N LYS A 125 25.75 -26.70 -3.85
CA LYS A 125 24.97 -27.82 -3.33
C LYS A 125 24.77 -28.91 -4.39
N ASN A 126 24.39 -28.54 -5.61
CA ASN A 126 24.22 -29.49 -6.71
C ASN A 126 25.53 -30.18 -7.07
N GLU A 127 26.66 -29.47 -7.09
CA GLU A 127 27.98 -30.06 -7.35
C GLU A 127 28.35 -31.07 -6.26
N ALA A 128 28.09 -30.76 -4.99
CA ALA A 128 28.32 -31.66 -3.86
C ALA A 128 27.40 -32.89 -3.87
N GLU A 129 26.12 -32.72 -4.21
CA GLU A 129 25.18 -33.84 -4.35
C GLU A 129 25.56 -34.75 -5.52
N LEU A 130 25.98 -34.16 -6.64
CA LEU A 130 26.38 -34.89 -7.83
C LEU A 130 27.70 -35.65 -7.62
N SER A 131 28.66 -35.08 -6.89
CA SER A 131 29.89 -35.80 -6.52
C SER A 131 29.58 -36.97 -5.58
N ALA A 132 28.77 -36.75 -4.55
CA ALA A 132 28.34 -37.81 -3.63
C ALA A 132 27.52 -38.91 -4.33
N MET A 133 26.70 -38.56 -5.33
CA MET A 133 25.98 -39.53 -6.15
C MET A 133 26.95 -40.35 -7.01
N ARG A 134 27.94 -39.71 -7.65
CA ARG A 134 28.95 -40.41 -8.45
C ARG A 134 29.76 -41.38 -7.60
N GLU A 135 30.19 -40.96 -6.42
CA GLU A 135 30.96 -41.81 -5.50
C GLU A 135 30.15 -43.03 -5.07
N ARG A 136 28.88 -42.84 -4.70
CA ARG A 136 27.95 -43.95 -4.40
C ARG A 136 27.77 -44.89 -5.58
N ALA A 137 27.54 -44.37 -6.78
CA ALA A 137 27.39 -45.18 -7.99
C ALA A 137 28.67 -45.99 -8.31
N LEU A 138 29.86 -45.38 -8.18
CA LEU A 138 31.13 -46.09 -8.37
C LEU A 138 31.33 -47.19 -7.33
N HIS A 139 30.97 -46.91 -6.08
CA HIS A 139 31.03 -47.90 -5.00
C HIS A 139 30.07 -49.07 -5.28
N GLU A 140 28.82 -48.80 -5.66
CA GLU A 140 27.83 -49.81 -6.06
C GLU A 140 28.31 -50.65 -7.25
N ILE A 141 28.85 -50.01 -8.30
CA ILE A 141 29.44 -50.72 -9.46
C ILE A 141 30.57 -51.63 -9.00
N SER A 142 31.44 -51.17 -8.10
CA SER A 142 32.55 -51.97 -7.59
C SER A 142 32.06 -53.20 -6.81
N GLN A 143 31.00 -53.04 -6.01
CA GLN A 143 30.38 -54.15 -5.27
C GLN A 143 29.69 -55.13 -6.20
N ALA A 144 28.89 -54.62 -7.16
CA ALA A 144 28.23 -55.44 -8.16
C ALA A 144 29.24 -56.24 -9.00
N ARG A 145 30.37 -55.64 -9.38
CA ARG A 145 31.47 -56.35 -10.07
C ARG A 145 32.01 -57.49 -9.21
N LYS A 146 32.30 -57.24 -7.93
CA LYS A 146 32.81 -58.29 -7.03
C LYS A 146 31.81 -59.42 -6.87
N ALA A 147 30.52 -59.10 -6.72
CA ALA A 147 29.45 -60.09 -6.65
C ALA A 147 29.34 -60.93 -7.94
N ALA A 148 29.36 -60.28 -9.11
CA ALA A 148 29.30 -60.97 -10.40
C ALA A 148 30.50 -61.89 -10.63
N VAL A 149 31.71 -61.45 -10.25
CA VAL A 149 32.92 -62.28 -10.33
C VAL A 149 32.81 -63.50 -9.41
N ALA A 150 32.33 -63.32 -8.17
CA ALA A 150 32.11 -64.42 -7.24
C ALA A 150 31.07 -65.43 -7.78
N GLU A 151 30.01 -64.94 -8.41
CA GLU A 151 28.99 -65.79 -9.03
C GLU A 151 29.56 -66.63 -10.19
N ILE A 152 30.36 -66.02 -11.07
CA ILE A 152 31.04 -66.73 -12.16
C ILE A 152 31.96 -67.83 -11.61
N TYR A 153 32.70 -67.56 -10.53
CA TYR A 153 33.55 -68.59 -9.91
C TYR A 153 32.72 -69.73 -9.30
N ASN A 154 31.58 -69.44 -8.67
CA ASN A 154 30.68 -70.46 -8.15
C ASN A 154 30.09 -71.32 -9.27
N GLU A 155 29.59 -70.72 -10.36
CA GLU A 155 29.08 -71.45 -11.52
C GLU A 155 30.17 -72.31 -12.18
N ALA A 156 31.38 -71.77 -12.34
CA ALA A 156 32.51 -72.52 -12.89
C ALA A 156 32.89 -73.71 -12.00
N ALA A 157 32.90 -73.56 -10.68
CA ALA A 157 33.16 -74.63 -9.73
C ALA A 157 32.08 -75.72 -9.79
N GLN A 158 30.80 -75.34 -9.90
CA GLN A 158 29.69 -76.29 -10.07
C GLN A 158 29.81 -77.05 -11.39
N LEU A 159 30.11 -76.36 -12.51
CA LEU A 159 30.28 -76.99 -13.81
C LEU A 159 31.49 -77.93 -13.84
N ALA A 160 32.62 -77.52 -13.25
CA ALA A 160 33.82 -78.35 -13.14
C ALA A 160 33.54 -79.62 -12.31
N THR A 161 32.82 -79.49 -11.19
CA THR A 161 32.42 -80.64 -10.35
C THR A 161 31.48 -81.57 -11.08
N ALA A 162 30.50 -81.03 -11.82
CA ALA A 162 29.59 -81.82 -12.64
C ALA A 162 30.31 -82.57 -13.77
N MET A 163 31.27 -81.93 -14.43
CA MET A 163 32.12 -82.58 -15.44
C MET A 163 33.02 -83.65 -14.84
N ALA A 164 33.68 -83.38 -13.70
CA ALA A 164 34.50 -84.35 -13.00
C ALA A 164 33.68 -85.59 -12.59
N GLY A 165 32.47 -85.39 -12.06
CA GLY A 165 31.55 -86.49 -11.74
C GLY A 165 31.15 -87.31 -12.97
N LYS A 166 30.92 -86.65 -14.12
CA LYS A 166 30.56 -87.32 -15.37
C LYS A 166 31.72 -88.10 -16.00
N ILE A 167 32.95 -87.60 -15.91
CA ILE A 167 34.16 -88.30 -16.37
C ILE A 167 34.45 -89.49 -15.47
N LEU A 168 34.46 -89.30 -14.14
CA LEU A 168 34.68 -90.37 -13.17
C LEU A 168 33.63 -91.49 -13.32
N GLY A 169 32.36 -91.13 -13.49
CA GLY A 169 31.29 -92.09 -13.76
C GLY A 169 31.44 -92.86 -15.08
N ARG A 170 32.25 -92.38 -16.03
CA ARG A 170 32.49 -93.05 -17.32
C ARG A 170 33.73 -93.92 -17.33
N GLU A 171 34.73 -93.61 -16.50
CA GLU A 171 36.01 -94.33 -16.39
C GLU A 171 36.01 -95.39 -15.27
N LEU A 172 35.06 -95.36 -14.33
CA LEU A 172 34.96 -96.35 -13.24
C LEU A 172 34.61 -97.76 -13.77
N ASN A 173 35.55 -98.71 -13.62
CA ASN A 173 35.31 -100.14 -13.78
C ASN A 173 34.94 -100.81 -12.45
N ALA A 174 34.35 -102.00 -12.50
CA ALA A 174 33.93 -102.76 -11.31
C ALA A 174 35.08 -103.09 -10.33
N SER A 175 36.34 -103.13 -10.80
CA SER A 175 37.54 -103.33 -9.96
C SER A 175 37.92 -102.07 -9.16
N ASP A 176 37.76 -100.88 -9.75
CA ASP A 176 38.17 -99.61 -9.13
C ASP A 176 37.24 -99.25 -7.97
N GLN A 177 35.95 -99.61 -8.09
CA GLN A 177 34.97 -99.49 -7.02
C GLN A 177 35.33 -100.35 -5.79
N GLN A 178 35.89 -101.55 -5.98
CA GLN A 178 36.33 -102.39 -4.87
C GLN A 178 37.57 -101.81 -4.18
N GLN A 179 38.56 -101.32 -4.94
CA GLN A 179 39.76 -100.67 -4.39
C GLN A 179 39.42 -99.40 -3.61
N LEU A 180 38.54 -98.55 -4.12
CA LEU A 180 38.10 -97.32 -3.43
C LEU A 180 37.36 -97.62 -2.11
N VAL A 181 36.58 -98.70 -2.06
CA VAL A 181 35.92 -99.15 -0.82
C VAL A 181 36.96 -99.64 0.19
N GLU A 182 37.96 -100.41 -0.23
CA GLU A 182 39.04 -100.89 0.64
C GLU A 182 39.91 -99.74 1.18
N GLU A 183 40.20 -98.73 0.35
CA GLU A 183 40.94 -97.53 0.73
C GLU A 183 40.14 -96.64 1.70
N SER A 184 38.84 -96.44 1.46
CA SER A 184 37.93 -95.73 2.37
C SER A 184 37.83 -96.43 3.73
N LEU A 185 37.75 -97.77 3.74
CA LEU A 185 37.73 -98.58 4.96
C LEU A 185 39.07 -98.50 5.71
N ARG A 186 40.21 -98.42 5.00
CA ARG A 186 41.53 -98.17 5.63
C ARG A 186 41.62 -96.78 6.23
N GLU A 187 41.16 -95.74 5.54
CA GLU A 187 41.25 -94.36 6.02
C GLU A 187 40.35 -94.13 7.26
N LEU A 188 39.16 -94.73 7.28
CA LEU A 188 38.28 -94.75 8.45
C LEU A 188 38.88 -95.53 9.61
N SER A 189 39.54 -96.66 9.33
CA SER A 189 40.24 -97.45 10.36
C SER A 189 41.48 -96.72 10.89
N ALA A 190 42.17 -95.93 10.05
CA ALA A 190 43.32 -95.12 10.43
C ALA A 190 42.95 -93.84 11.22
N ARG A 191 41.72 -93.32 11.06
CA ARG A 191 41.17 -92.21 11.86
C ARG A 191 40.52 -92.67 13.17
N ASN A 192 40.20 -93.97 13.31
CA ASN A 192 39.57 -94.58 14.49
C ASN A 192 40.56 -95.36 15.39
N ASN A 193 41.86 -95.12 15.20
CA ASN A 193 42.96 -95.40 16.11
C ASN A 193 43.64 -94.08 16.47
#